data_AF-A0A7C4MWU2-F1
#
_entry.id   AF-A0A7C4MWU2-F1
#
_cell.length_a   1.000
_cell.length_b   1.000
_cell.length_c   1.000
_cell.angle_alpha   90.00
_cell.angle_beta   90.00
_cell.angle_gamma   90.00
#
_symmetry.space_group_name_H-M   'P 1'
#
loop_
_entity.id
_entity.type
_entity.pdbx_description
1 polymer ?
#
loop_
_entity_poly.entity_id
_entity_poly.type
_entity_poly.pdbx_seq_one_letter_code
_entity_poly.pdbx_strand_id
1 'polypeptide(L)'
;MSTFWVRHAASAAAAAWFALTLPAVHAQQVTVGAPTHTISNSFFEGIGTSWGIRGNGFYFQFGGPQIPLPPAGRPDMGAGLTGGLAWIGPSATAQLNFHALQGSRSSVISQTPSVTLPNGGTAYIGDASMSPFVISVIPVVGGFAPMGFMGPEPIAPLPASPWASVASAADAERWAAWQRIAAEHAARQNRGELPDPPAAAVNAQAALGTALPERLRPLDAPSPAELSPSNRGPQAAEGGAGANRLGDNESISSAELAVPSVAEAARLRDLERQARQRELSAVFLRGEQARAEGKHGAARVYYQMVAAKAEGDLKEAAERRLAELSQARRP
;
A
#
# COMPACT_ATOMS: atom_id res chain seq x y z
N MET A 1 -81.79 3.13 -23.68
CA MET A 1 -80.92 2.02 -23.22
C MET A 1 -79.68 1.78 -24.12
N SER A 2 -79.51 2.43 -25.27
CA SER A 2 -78.34 2.18 -26.16
C SER A 2 -77.09 3.01 -25.82
N THR A 3 -77.20 4.12 -25.10
CA THR A 3 -76.05 5.00 -24.77
C THR A 3 -75.17 4.49 -23.62
N PHE A 4 -75.68 3.57 -22.79
CA PHE A 4 -74.94 3.03 -21.65
C PHE A 4 -73.88 2.00 -22.09
N TRP A 5 -74.19 1.18 -23.10
CA TRP A 5 -73.29 0.15 -23.61
C TRP A 5 -72.10 0.69 -24.41
N VAL A 6 -72.31 1.77 -25.17
CA VAL A 6 -71.24 2.40 -25.98
C VAL A 6 -70.17 3.04 -25.09
N ARG A 7 -70.56 3.62 -23.95
CA ARG A 7 -69.61 4.21 -23.00
C ARG A 7 -68.70 3.15 -22.36
N HIS A 8 -69.22 1.96 -22.04
CA HIS A 8 -68.42 0.91 -21.40
C HIS A 8 -67.47 0.22 -22.38
N ALA A 9 -67.88 0.06 -23.65
CA ALA A 9 -67.01 -0.49 -24.69
C ALA A 9 -65.82 0.44 -24.99
N ALA A 10 -66.04 1.77 -25.01
CA ALA A 10 -64.96 2.74 -25.21
C ALA A 10 -63.94 2.73 -24.06
N SER A 11 -64.39 2.61 -22.81
CA SER A 11 -63.51 2.52 -21.63
C SER A 11 -62.63 1.27 -21.65
N ALA A 12 -63.19 0.12 -22.03
CA ALA A 12 -62.46 -1.14 -22.09
C ALA A 12 -61.41 -1.14 -23.22
N ALA A 13 -61.74 -0.57 -24.38
CA ALA A 13 -60.80 -0.42 -25.49
C ALA A 13 -59.64 0.53 -25.13
N ALA A 14 -59.92 1.63 -24.42
CA ALA A 14 -58.88 2.56 -23.96
C ALA A 14 -57.94 1.93 -22.92
N ALA A 15 -58.47 1.15 -21.97
CA ALA A 15 -57.67 0.42 -20.99
C ALA A 15 -56.78 -0.66 -21.62
N ALA A 16 -57.32 -1.40 -22.60
CA ALA A 16 -56.55 -2.41 -23.35
C ALA A 16 -55.44 -1.76 -24.20
N TRP A 17 -55.72 -0.63 -24.86
CA TRP A 17 -54.71 0.14 -25.58
C TRP A 17 -53.61 0.67 -24.65
N PHE A 18 -53.96 1.15 -23.45
CA PHE A 18 -52.97 1.59 -22.47
C PHE A 18 -52.10 0.43 -21.98
N ALA A 19 -52.69 -0.75 -21.73
CA ALA A 19 -51.93 -1.94 -21.32
C ALA A 19 -50.99 -2.49 -22.41
N LEU A 20 -51.34 -2.33 -23.69
CA LEU A 20 -50.54 -2.79 -24.83
C LEU A 20 -49.46 -1.80 -25.28
N THR A 21 -49.55 -0.53 -24.87
CA THR A 21 -48.61 0.53 -25.28
C THR A 21 -47.64 0.96 -24.19
N LEU A 22 -47.80 0.48 -22.96
CA LEU A 22 -46.81 0.71 -21.92
C LEU A 22 -45.53 -0.07 -22.28
N PRO A 23 -44.40 0.62 -22.56
CA PRO A 23 -43.14 -0.07 -22.78
C PRO A 23 -42.83 -0.88 -21.52
N ALA A 24 -42.46 -2.15 -21.70
CA ALA A 24 -41.89 -2.93 -20.61
C ALA A 24 -40.66 -2.17 -20.11
N VAL A 25 -40.81 -1.49 -18.97
CA VAL A 25 -39.71 -0.82 -18.29
C VAL A 25 -38.83 -1.93 -17.74
N HIS A 26 -37.97 -2.46 -18.59
CA HIS A 26 -36.84 -3.28 -18.15
C HIS A 26 -35.94 -2.35 -17.37
N ALA A 27 -36.13 -2.31 -16.05
CA ALA A 27 -35.18 -1.68 -15.15
C ALA A 27 -33.86 -2.42 -15.34
N GLN A 28 -32.95 -1.82 -16.10
CA GLN A 28 -31.61 -2.34 -16.28
C GLN A 28 -30.97 -2.38 -14.88
N GLN A 29 -30.50 -3.57 -14.52
CA GLN A 29 -29.75 -3.81 -13.30
C GLN A 29 -28.27 -3.83 -13.65
N VAL A 30 -27.47 -3.15 -12.85
CA VAL A 30 -26.01 -3.12 -12.97
C VAL A 30 -25.43 -3.71 -11.70
N THR A 31 -24.60 -4.74 -11.84
CA THR A 31 -23.77 -5.26 -10.75
C THR A 31 -22.43 -4.55 -10.77
N VAL A 32 -22.14 -3.77 -9.74
CA VAL A 32 -20.87 -3.06 -9.56
C VAL A 32 -20.06 -3.81 -8.51
N GLY A 33 -18.84 -4.21 -8.83
CA GLY A 33 -17.88 -4.78 -7.89
C GLY A 33 -16.66 -3.88 -7.74
N ALA A 34 -16.19 -3.68 -6.52
CA ALA A 34 -14.99 -2.89 -6.23
C ALA A 34 -13.92 -3.78 -5.57
N PRO A 35 -13.09 -4.49 -6.36
CA PRO A 35 -12.05 -5.34 -5.81
C PRO A 35 -10.97 -4.52 -5.10
N THR A 36 -10.63 -4.89 -3.87
CA THR A 36 -9.52 -4.34 -3.09
C THR A 36 -8.54 -5.46 -2.77
N HIS A 37 -7.26 -5.20 -2.98
CA HIS A 37 -6.20 -6.11 -2.58
C HIS A 37 -5.12 -5.34 -1.82
N THR A 38 -4.68 -5.88 -0.70
CA THR A 38 -3.58 -5.33 0.10
C THR A 38 -2.48 -6.39 0.17
N ILE A 39 -1.30 -6.04 -0.34
CA ILE A 39 -0.12 -6.88 -0.28
C ILE A 39 0.86 -6.19 0.66
N SER A 40 1.20 -6.86 1.76
CA SER A 40 2.18 -6.39 2.74
C SER A 40 3.32 -7.38 2.81
N ASN A 41 4.53 -6.93 2.47
CA ASN A 41 5.75 -7.70 2.65
C ASN A 41 6.63 -7.00 3.68
N SER A 42 7.09 -7.73 4.69
CA SER A 42 8.12 -7.27 5.61
C SER A 42 9.26 -8.27 5.66
N PHE A 43 10.45 -7.74 5.82
CA PHE A 43 11.68 -8.49 6.00
C PHE A 43 12.38 -7.92 7.21
N PHE A 44 12.90 -8.79 8.06
CA PHE A 44 13.69 -8.39 9.21
C PHE A 44 14.93 -9.25 9.33
N GLU A 45 16.04 -8.59 9.63
CA GLU A 45 17.31 -9.20 10.01
C GLU A 45 17.77 -8.52 11.29
N GLY A 46 18.15 -9.32 12.27
CA GLY A 46 18.77 -8.86 13.50
C GLY A 46 20.03 -9.66 13.74
N ILE A 47 21.18 -9.00 13.71
CA ILE A 47 22.45 -9.62 14.10
C ILE A 47 22.97 -8.82 15.29
N GLY A 48 23.20 -9.51 16.40
CA GLY A 48 23.76 -8.91 17.59
C GLY A 48 24.84 -9.79 18.20
N THR A 49 25.89 -9.15 18.70
CA THR A 49 26.97 -9.79 19.44
C THR A 49 27.09 -9.14 20.81
N SER A 50 27.37 -9.95 21.82
CA SER A 50 27.70 -9.49 23.16
C SER A 50 28.88 -10.27 23.67
N TRP A 51 29.77 -9.62 24.42
CA TRP A 51 30.90 -10.29 25.04
C TRP A 51 31.16 -9.70 26.40
N GLY A 52 31.82 -10.48 27.24
CA GLY A 52 32.20 -10.04 28.57
C GLY A 52 33.43 -10.77 29.05
N ILE A 53 34.24 -10.10 29.85
CA ILE A 53 35.40 -10.67 30.51
C ILE A 53 35.35 -10.23 31.97
N ARG A 54 35.46 -11.19 32.89
CA ARG A 54 35.55 -10.94 34.33
C ARG A 54 36.80 -11.63 34.86
N GLY A 55 37.62 -10.89 35.59
CA GLY A 55 38.77 -11.44 36.31
C GLY A 55 38.83 -10.92 37.74
N ASN A 56 39.93 -11.22 38.42
CA ASN A 56 40.11 -10.84 39.82
C ASN A 56 40.23 -9.30 39.96
N GLY A 57 39.11 -8.64 40.27
CA GLY A 57 39.04 -7.18 40.47
C GLY A 57 38.74 -6.35 39.22
N PHE A 58 38.46 -6.97 38.06
CA PHE A 58 38.06 -6.23 36.85
C PHE A 58 36.90 -6.91 36.11
N TYR A 59 36.11 -6.11 35.40
CA TYR A 59 35.08 -6.61 34.50
C TYR A 59 34.89 -5.68 33.30
N PHE A 60 34.65 -6.28 32.14
CA PHE A 60 34.27 -5.60 30.92
C PHE A 60 33.05 -6.32 30.34
N GLN A 61 32.07 -5.58 29.87
CA GLN A 61 30.90 -6.13 29.19
C GLN A 61 30.53 -5.21 28.03
N PHE A 62 30.31 -5.80 26.87
CA PHE A 62 29.90 -5.13 25.65
C PHE A 62 28.69 -5.85 25.07
N GLY A 63 27.63 -5.12 24.74
CA GLY A 63 26.36 -5.71 24.35
C GLY A 63 25.55 -6.22 25.55
N GLY A 64 24.22 -6.03 25.49
CA GLY A 64 23.27 -6.46 26.51
C GLY A 64 22.12 -7.28 25.91
N PRO A 65 21.27 -7.92 26.73
CA PRO A 65 20.20 -8.84 26.30
C PRO A 65 19.06 -8.18 25.50
N GLN A 66 19.23 -6.94 25.06
CA GLN A 66 18.26 -6.21 24.28
C GLN A 66 18.50 -6.58 22.81
N ILE A 67 17.85 -7.66 22.36
CA ILE A 67 17.55 -7.81 20.94
C ILE A 67 16.85 -6.51 20.54
N PRO A 68 17.36 -5.71 19.58
CA PRO A 68 16.58 -4.59 19.07
C PRO A 68 15.30 -5.17 18.49
N LEU A 69 14.20 -5.10 19.25
CA LEU A 69 12.90 -5.54 18.75
C LEU A 69 12.59 -4.65 17.54
N PRO A 70 12.38 -5.24 16.35
CA PRO A 70 11.96 -4.48 15.19
C PRO A 70 10.74 -3.61 15.55
N PRO A 71 10.71 -2.33 15.14
CA PRO A 71 9.60 -1.43 15.46
C PRO A 71 8.23 -1.88 14.91
N ALA A 72 8.19 -2.90 14.04
CA ALA A 72 6.95 -3.46 13.51
C ALA A 72 6.99 -5.00 13.45
N GLY A 73 5.96 -5.63 14.01
CA GLY A 73 5.76 -7.08 14.03
C GLY A 73 6.40 -7.73 15.25
N ARG A 74 5.63 -8.52 16.02
CA ARG A 74 6.18 -9.37 17.09
C ARG A 74 7.08 -10.40 16.41
N PRO A 75 8.41 -10.37 16.59
CA PRO A 75 9.26 -11.42 16.06
C PRO A 75 8.86 -12.72 16.74
N ASP A 76 8.73 -13.79 15.96
CA ASP A 76 8.68 -15.12 16.55
C ASP A 76 10.03 -15.36 17.23
N MET A 77 10.04 -15.37 18.57
CA MET A 77 11.26 -15.51 19.36
C MET A 77 11.91 -16.91 19.20
N GLY A 78 11.24 -17.84 18.51
CA GLY A 78 11.80 -19.14 18.15
C GLY A 78 12.58 -19.18 16.83
N ALA A 79 12.46 -18.15 15.97
CA ALA A 79 13.07 -18.14 14.64
C ALA A 79 14.40 -17.36 14.63
N GLY A 80 15.45 -17.96 15.18
CA GLY A 80 16.79 -17.38 15.16
C GLY A 80 17.87 -18.34 15.66
N LEU A 81 19.10 -18.12 15.22
CA LEU A 81 20.28 -18.81 15.74
C LEU A 81 20.85 -18.00 16.89
N THR A 82 20.81 -18.56 18.10
CA THR A 82 21.49 -18.01 19.27
C THR A 82 22.61 -18.95 19.68
N GLY A 83 23.83 -18.45 19.79
CA GLY A 83 25.00 -19.23 20.16
C GLY A 83 25.92 -18.47 21.09
N GLY A 84 26.77 -19.21 21.79
CA GLY A 84 27.76 -18.60 22.69
C GLY A 84 28.96 -19.50 22.93
N LEU A 85 30.09 -18.87 23.21
CA LEU A 85 31.34 -19.47 23.63
C LEU A 85 31.70 -18.89 24.98
N ALA A 86 32.08 -19.75 25.93
CA ALA A 86 32.57 -19.35 27.24
C ALA A 86 33.95 -19.97 27.48
N TRP A 87 34.89 -19.16 27.95
CA TRP A 87 36.21 -19.58 28.38
C TRP A 87 36.28 -19.41 29.89
N ILE A 88 36.50 -20.51 30.61
CA ILE A 88 36.59 -20.53 32.06
C ILE A 88 38.03 -20.85 32.43
N GLY A 89 38.74 -19.87 32.99
CA GLY A 89 40.09 -20.01 33.52
C GLY A 89 40.16 -19.74 35.03
N PRO A 90 41.26 -20.12 35.69
CA PRO A 90 41.43 -19.98 37.14
C PRO A 90 41.47 -18.53 37.64
N SER A 91 41.77 -17.56 36.78
CA SER A 91 41.87 -16.13 37.13
C SER A 91 40.93 -15.22 36.34
N ALA A 92 40.28 -15.74 35.29
CA ALA A 92 39.38 -14.98 34.44
C ALA A 92 38.37 -15.88 33.73
N THR A 93 37.18 -15.34 33.49
CA THR A 93 36.12 -15.94 32.67
C THR A 93 35.77 -14.97 31.55
N ALA A 94 35.70 -15.46 30.33
CA ALA A 94 35.25 -14.70 29.18
C ALA A 94 34.04 -15.37 28.54
N GLN A 95 33.13 -14.57 27.99
CA GLN A 95 32.00 -15.05 27.20
C GLN A 95 31.87 -14.23 25.92
N LEU A 96 31.45 -14.89 24.85
CA LEU A 96 31.05 -14.29 23.58
C LEU A 96 29.73 -14.93 23.19
N ASN A 97 28.65 -14.16 23.13
CA ASN A 97 27.35 -14.59 22.65
C ASN A 97 27.02 -13.88 21.35
N PHE A 98 26.36 -14.56 20.45
CA PHE A 98 25.84 -14.01 19.21
C PHE A 98 24.42 -14.48 19.00
N HIS A 99 23.60 -13.62 18.41
CA HIS A 99 22.29 -13.98 17.91
C HIS A 99 22.14 -13.46 16.49
N ALA A 100 21.56 -14.29 15.63
CA ALA A 100 21.22 -13.97 14.27
C ALA A 100 19.78 -14.42 14.03
N LEU A 101 18.91 -13.47 13.72
CA LEU A 101 17.52 -13.72 13.36
C LEU A 101 17.27 -13.15 11.97
N GLN A 102 16.58 -13.92 11.14
CA GLN A 102 16.16 -13.53 9.81
C GLN A 102 14.74 -14.04 9.61
N GLY A 103 13.87 -13.19 9.09
CA GLY A 103 12.52 -13.61 8.76
C GLY A 103 11.89 -12.72 7.70
N SER A 104 10.90 -13.28 7.02
CA SER A 104 10.05 -12.58 6.08
C SER A 104 8.59 -12.88 6.38
N ARG A 105 7.74 -11.87 6.23
CA ARG A 105 6.29 -12.01 6.33
C ARG A 105 5.67 -11.44 5.08
N SER A 106 4.86 -12.25 4.40
CA SER A 106 4.02 -11.80 3.29
C SER A 106 2.56 -11.97 3.71
N SER A 107 1.76 -10.94 3.51
CA SER A 107 0.31 -10.96 3.75
C SER A 107 -0.37 -10.46 2.50
N VAL A 108 -1.36 -11.22 2.03
CA VAL A 108 -2.22 -10.87 0.90
C VAL A 108 -3.65 -10.92 1.42
N ILE A 109 -4.32 -9.78 1.40
CA ILE A 109 -5.75 -9.64 1.70
C ILE A 109 -6.43 -9.25 0.40
N SER A 110 -7.43 -10.02 -0.02
CA SER A 110 -8.26 -9.72 -1.20
C SER A 110 -9.72 -9.68 -0.79
N GLN A 111 -10.39 -8.57 -1.04
CA GLN A 111 -11.81 -8.36 -0.78
C GLN A 111 -12.46 -7.82 -2.05
N THR A 112 -13.71 -8.18 -2.33
CA THR A 112 -14.44 -7.66 -3.50
C THR A 112 -15.90 -7.46 -3.13
N PRO A 113 -16.26 -6.34 -2.49
CA PRO A 113 -17.66 -5.97 -2.32
C PRO A 113 -18.33 -5.82 -3.69
N SER A 114 -19.53 -6.37 -3.85
CA SER A 114 -20.36 -6.20 -5.04
C SER A 114 -21.82 -5.90 -4.68
N VAL A 115 -22.44 -5.00 -5.45
CA VAL A 115 -23.84 -4.61 -5.29
C VAL A 115 -24.55 -4.59 -6.64
N THR A 116 -25.77 -5.09 -6.69
CA THR A 116 -26.66 -4.96 -7.84
C THR A 116 -27.64 -3.82 -7.61
N LEU A 117 -27.65 -2.87 -8.54
CA LEU A 117 -28.40 -1.61 -8.46
C LEU A 117 -29.28 -1.44 -9.70
N PRO A 118 -30.48 -0.83 -9.59
CA PRO A 118 -31.15 -0.29 -10.77
C PRO A 118 -30.39 0.92 -11.32
N ASN A 119 -30.50 1.20 -12.62
CA ASN A 119 -29.91 2.40 -13.22
C ASN A 119 -30.32 3.68 -12.46
N GLY A 120 -29.32 4.47 -12.05
CA GLY A 120 -29.53 5.70 -11.29
C GLY A 120 -29.77 5.52 -9.79
N GLY A 121 -29.80 4.28 -9.30
CA GLY A 121 -29.84 3.97 -7.87
C GLY A 121 -28.47 4.17 -7.20
N THR A 122 -28.49 4.66 -5.96
CA THR A 122 -27.30 4.72 -5.09
C THR A 122 -27.34 3.59 -4.07
N ALA A 123 -26.21 2.94 -3.80
CA ALA A 123 -26.08 1.99 -2.69
C ALA A 123 -24.75 2.20 -1.97
N TYR A 124 -24.73 1.73 -0.73
CA TYR A 124 -23.58 1.72 0.14
C TYR A 124 -23.38 0.29 0.67
N ILE A 125 -22.15 -0.22 0.55
CA ILE A 125 -21.72 -1.45 1.22
C ILE A 125 -20.60 -1.05 2.18
N GLY A 126 -20.76 -1.42 3.45
CA GLY A 126 -19.71 -1.30 4.44
C GLY A 126 -19.70 -2.53 5.33
N ASP A 127 -18.54 -3.18 5.44
CA ASP A 127 -18.24 -4.15 6.48
C ASP A 127 -17.37 -3.43 7.52
N ALA A 128 -18.00 -2.92 8.58
CA ALA A 128 -17.33 -2.11 9.58
C ALA A 128 -17.68 -2.60 10.99
N SER A 129 -16.67 -2.84 11.81
CA SER A 129 -16.84 -3.04 13.24
C SER A 129 -16.82 -1.69 13.94
N MET A 130 -17.93 -1.29 14.57
CA MET A 130 -18.01 -0.08 15.38
C MET A 130 -17.51 -0.39 16.79
N SER A 131 -16.37 0.20 17.17
CA SER A 131 -15.88 0.17 18.56
C SER A 131 -16.27 1.48 19.25
N PRO A 132 -17.22 1.47 20.21
CA PRO A 132 -17.59 2.69 20.92
C PRO A 132 -16.43 3.14 21.81
N PHE A 133 -16.11 4.43 21.75
CA PHE A 133 -15.19 5.06 22.69
C PHE A 133 -15.92 6.21 23.41
N VAL A 134 -15.63 6.38 24.70
CA VAL A 134 -16.21 7.46 25.52
C VAL A 134 -15.52 8.77 25.14
N ILE A 135 -16.25 9.68 24.47
CA ILE A 135 -15.73 11.00 24.07
C ILE A 135 -15.84 12.05 25.16
N SER A 136 -16.73 11.85 26.12
CA SER A 136 -16.90 12.77 27.24
C SER A 136 -17.52 12.06 28.43
N VAL A 137 -16.92 12.22 29.60
CA VAL A 137 -17.62 12.04 30.87
C VAL A 137 -18.31 13.37 31.12
N ILE A 138 -19.64 13.39 31.23
CA ILE A 138 -20.37 14.56 31.70
C ILE A 138 -20.36 14.49 33.23
N PRO A 139 -19.55 15.28 33.94
CA PRO A 139 -19.58 15.29 35.39
C PRO A 139 -20.90 15.93 35.85
N VAL A 140 -21.75 15.14 36.51
CA VAL A 140 -22.94 15.67 37.17
C VAL A 140 -22.50 16.27 38.50
N VAL A 141 -22.25 17.57 38.54
CA VAL A 141 -22.13 18.33 39.79
C VAL A 141 -23.46 19.02 40.09
N GLY A 142 -24.31 18.32 40.83
CA GLY A 142 -25.52 18.88 41.45
C GLY A 142 -26.85 18.41 40.86
N GLY A 143 -27.63 17.72 41.70
CA GLY A 143 -29.08 17.54 41.54
C GLY A 143 -29.51 16.46 40.55
N PHE A 144 -30.00 15.34 41.07
CA PHE A 144 -30.87 14.45 40.31
C PHE A 144 -32.10 15.25 39.87
N ALA A 145 -32.27 15.50 38.57
CA ALA A 145 -33.57 15.89 38.06
C ALA A 145 -34.52 14.70 38.27
N PRO A 146 -35.72 14.89 38.85
CA PRO A 146 -36.68 13.81 39.01
C PRO A 146 -37.00 13.25 37.63
N MET A 147 -36.79 11.94 37.46
CA MET A 147 -37.22 11.18 36.29
C MET A 147 -38.74 11.32 36.15
N GLY A 148 -39.17 12.31 35.37
CA GLY A 148 -40.52 12.43 34.88
C GLY A 148 -40.76 11.30 33.89
N PHE A 149 -41.66 10.39 34.24
CA PHE A 149 -42.28 9.42 33.33
C PHE A 149 -42.74 10.14 32.05
N MET A 150 -42.03 9.93 30.95
CA MET A 150 -42.40 10.39 29.63
C MET A 150 -43.40 9.37 29.05
N GLY A 151 -44.65 9.78 28.86
CA GLY A 151 -45.66 8.98 28.16
C GLY A 151 -45.27 8.74 26.69
N PRO A 152 -45.94 7.80 26.00
CA PRO A 152 -45.63 7.48 24.61
C PRO A 152 -46.03 8.65 23.69
N GLU A 153 -45.06 9.49 23.32
CA GLU A 153 -45.23 10.42 22.22
C GLU A 153 -45.15 9.68 20.86
N PRO A 154 -45.92 10.13 19.85
CA PRO A 154 -45.80 9.63 18.49
C PRO A 154 -44.40 9.96 17.93
N ILE A 155 -43.75 8.94 17.36
CA ILE A 155 -42.42 9.02 16.77
C ILE A 155 -42.42 10.10 15.67
N ALA A 156 -41.82 11.25 15.97
CA ALA A 156 -41.48 12.24 14.96
C ALA A 156 -40.36 11.68 14.04
N PRO A 157 -40.36 12.00 12.73
CA PRO A 157 -39.31 11.58 11.83
C PRO A 157 -37.96 12.06 12.35
N LEU A 158 -37.01 11.13 12.48
CA LEU A 158 -35.66 11.41 12.96
C LEU A 158 -35.04 12.53 12.10
N PRO A 159 -34.48 13.61 12.70
CA PRO A 159 -33.69 14.57 11.96
C PRO A 159 -32.47 13.85 11.38
N ALA A 160 -32.17 14.13 10.11
CA ALA A 160 -31.01 13.59 9.42
C ALA A 160 -29.74 13.79 10.26
N SER A 161 -28.94 12.72 10.38
CA SER A 161 -27.67 12.73 11.11
C SER A 161 -26.79 13.92 10.71
N PRO A 162 -26.29 14.73 11.68
CA PRO A 162 -25.42 15.86 11.38
C PRO A 162 -24.00 15.47 10.89
N TRP A 163 -23.67 14.18 10.90
CA TRP A 163 -22.40 13.66 10.36
C TRP A 163 -22.47 13.28 8.87
N ALA A 164 -23.62 13.45 8.20
CA ALA A 164 -23.74 13.21 6.77
C ALA A 164 -23.19 14.36 5.89
N SER A 165 -22.56 15.38 6.46
CA SER A 165 -22.05 16.52 5.67
C SER A 165 -20.82 17.16 6.30
N VAL A 166 -19.66 16.54 6.07
CA VAL A 166 -18.40 17.29 5.96
C VAL A 166 -17.81 17.05 4.58
N ALA A 167 -18.64 17.15 3.53
CA ALA A 167 -18.11 17.61 2.27
C ALA A 167 -17.79 19.08 2.51
N SER A 168 -16.51 19.42 2.63
CA SER A 168 -16.12 20.82 2.75
C SER A 168 -16.67 21.59 1.53
N ALA A 169 -16.86 22.90 1.64
CA ALA A 169 -17.26 23.70 0.47
C ALA A 169 -16.32 23.47 -0.73
N ALA A 170 -15.05 23.16 -0.47
CA ALA A 170 -14.06 22.76 -1.48
C ALA A 170 -14.37 21.41 -2.14
N ASP A 171 -14.90 20.42 -1.40
CA ASP A 171 -15.33 19.13 -1.95
C ASP A 171 -16.61 19.27 -2.78
N ALA A 172 -17.55 20.12 -2.34
CA ALA A 172 -18.76 20.43 -3.10
C ALA A 172 -18.44 21.16 -4.42
N GLU A 173 -17.49 22.11 -4.40
CA GLU A 173 -17.01 22.80 -5.59
C GLU A 173 -16.26 21.87 -6.54
N ARG A 174 -15.41 20.97 -6.00
CA ARG A 174 -14.76 19.91 -6.78
C ARG A 174 -15.77 18.98 -7.44
N TRP A 175 -16.84 18.60 -6.72
CA TRP A 175 -17.87 17.75 -7.29
C TRP A 175 -18.67 18.46 -8.39
N ALA A 176 -19.03 19.73 -8.16
CA ALA A 176 -19.72 20.55 -9.15
C ALA A 176 -18.87 20.77 -10.41
N ALA A 177 -17.55 20.93 -10.27
CA ALA A 177 -16.63 21.06 -11.39
C ALA A 177 -16.58 19.78 -12.25
N TRP A 178 -16.49 18.61 -11.60
CA TRP A 178 -16.52 17.32 -12.29
C TRP A 178 -17.84 17.07 -13.03
N GLN A 179 -18.98 17.44 -12.44
CA GLN A 179 -20.28 17.31 -13.11
C GLN A 179 -20.39 18.18 -14.35
N ARG A 180 -19.81 19.39 -14.34
CA ARG A 180 -19.78 20.25 -15.54
C ARG A 180 -18.91 19.66 -16.63
N ILE A 181 -17.73 19.12 -16.30
CA ILE A 181 -16.84 18.45 -17.27
C ILE A 181 -17.55 17.24 -17.88
N ALA A 182 -18.18 16.40 -17.06
CA ALA A 182 -18.92 15.23 -17.55
C ALA A 182 -20.12 15.62 -18.44
N ALA A 183 -20.88 16.65 -18.06
CA ALA A 183 -22.01 17.14 -18.85
C ALA A 183 -21.56 17.77 -20.18
N GLU A 184 -20.46 18.52 -20.19
CA GLU A 184 -19.89 19.07 -21.41
C GLU A 184 -19.38 17.97 -22.34
N HIS A 185 -18.75 16.93 -21.79
CA HIS A 185 -18.27 15.79 -22.57
C HIS A 185 -19.43 15.02 -23.22
N ALA A 186 -20.51 14.77 -22.48
CA ALA A 186 -21.73 14.16 -23.00
C ALA A 186 -22.41 15.05 -24.07
N ALA A 187 -22.42 16.37 -23.89
CA ALA A 187 -22.98 17.31 -24.86
C ALA A 187 -22.16 17.38 -26.16
N ARG A 188 -20.83 17.23 -26.09
CA ARG A 188 -19.97 17.17 -27.28
C ARG A 188 -20.11 15.84 -28.03
N GLN A 189 -20.29 14.72 -27.32
CA GLN A 189 -20.60 13.44 -27.93
C GLN A 189 -21.94 13.50 -28.69
N ASN A 190 -22.99 14.07 -28.09
CA ASN A 190 -24.28 14.22 -28.75
C ASN A 190 -24.27 15.15 -29.96
N ARG A 191 -23.32 16.11 -30.02
CA ARG A 191 -23.12 16.98 -31.19
C ARG A 191 -22.25 16.35 -32.29
N GLY A 192 -21.71 15.15 -32.07
CA GLY A 192 -20.78 14.51 -33.00
C GLY A 192 -19.45 15.28 -33.16
N GLU A 193 -19.14 16.19 -32.22
CA GLU A 193 -17.91 17.00 -32.22
C GLU A 193 -16.71 16.21 -31.67
N LEU A 194 -16.95 15.14 -30.89
CA LEU A 194 -15.90 14.19 -30.57
C LEU A 194 -15.86 13.11 -31.66
N PRO A 195 -14.76 12.96 -32.42
CA PRO A 195 -14.54 11.74 -33.16
C PRO A 195 -14.55 10.57 -32.18
N ASP A 196 -15.15 9.44 -32.56
CA ASP A 196 -14.96 8.18 -31.85
C ASP A 196 -13.48 8.07 -31.50
N PRO A 197 -13.12 7.86 -30.22
CA PRO A 197 -11.73 7.96 -29.81
C PRO A 197 -10.94 6.99 -30.68
N PRO A 198 -9.98 7.46 -31.49
CA PRO A 198 -9.07 6.53 -32.13
C PRO A 198 -8.42 5.75 -30.99
N ALA A 199 -8.19 4.45 -31.18
CA ALA A 199 -7.58 3.56 -30.20
C ALA A 199 -6.24 4.07 -29.59
N ALA A 200 -5.71 5.20 -30.08
CA ALA A 200 -4.55 5.93 -29.59
C ALA A 200 -4.81 6.90 -28.41
N ALA A 201 -6.05 7.28 -28.08
CA ALA A 201 -6.32 8.30 -27.04
C ALA A 201 -6.18 7.81 -25.58
N VAL A 202 -5.99 6.50 -25.36
CA VAL A 202 -5.65 5.94 -24.03
C VAL A 202 -4.22 6.32 -23.58
N ASN A 203 -3.39 6.88 -24.45
CA ASN A 203 -1.97 7.17 -24.16
C ASN A 203 -1.62 8.64 -23.84
N ALA A 204 -2.57 9.57 -23.78
CA ALA A 204 -2.25 10.99 -23.55
C ALA A 204 -2.18 11.41 -22.07
N GLN A 205 -2.64 10.58 -21.12
CA GLN A 205 -2.52 10.84 -19.68
C GLN A 205 -1.09 10.67 -19.14
N ALA A 206 -0.16 10.13 -19.93
CA ALA A 206 1.25 9.91 -19.54
C ALA A 206 2.16 11.14 -19.72
N ALA A 207 1.67 12.26 -20.29
CA ALA A 207 2.52 13.42 -20.63
C ALA A 207 2.37 14.65 -19.72
N LEU A 208 1.50 14.62 -18.70
CA LEU A 208 1.24 15.77 -17.81
C LEU A 208 2.02 15.76 -16.48
N GLY A 209 3.12 15.02 -16.42
CA GLY A 209 3.96 14.86 -15.22
C GLY A 209 5.22 15.75 -15.15
N THR A 210 5.46 16.66 -16.09
CA THR A 210 6.71 17.45 -16.10
C THR A 210 6.49 18.93 -16.44
N ALA A 211 5.88 19.68 -15.53
CA ALA A 211 6.14 21.12 -15.35
C ALA A 211 5.34 21.69 -14.16
N LEU A 212 6.00 21.87 -13.01
CA LEU A 212 5.55 22.84 -12.00
C LEU A 212 6.78 23.61 -11.44
N PRO A 213 6.62 24.90 -11.11
CA PRO A 213 7.72 25.86 -11.01
C PRO A 213 8.51 25.80 -9.70
N GLU A 214 9.80 26.06 -9.86
CA GLU A 214 10.82 26.27 -8.86
C GLU A 214 10.54 27.55 -8.04
N ARG A 215 9.76 27.48 -6.94
CA ARG A 215 9.65 28.61 -6.01
C ARG A 215 9.12 28.26 -4.62
N LEU A 216 9.86 27.45 -3.86
CA LEU A 216 9.81 27.48 -2.39
C LEU A 216 11.22 27.23 -1.83
N ARG A 217 11.89 28.31 -1.39
CA ARG A 217 13.09 28.22 -0.57
C ARG A 217 12.70 27.83 0.88
N PRO A 218 13.55 27.10 1.62
CA PRO A 218 13.30 26.73 3.00
C PRO A 218 13.43 27.91 3.95
N LEU A 219 12.49 28.05 4.90
CA LEU A 219 12.62 28.90 6.07
C LEU A 219 13.45 28.17 7.15
N ASP A 220 14.20 28.96 7.91
CA ASP A 220 15.28 28.55 8.81
C ASP A 220 14.92 27.52 9.89
N ALA A 221 15.87 26.63 10.15
CA ALA A 221 15.90 25.74 11.31
C ALA A 221 16.47 26.47 12.54
N PRO A 222 15.87 26.36 13.74
CA PRO A 222 16.53 26.77 14.96
C PRO A 222 17.55 25.72 15.43
N SER A 223 18.74 26.21 15.80
CA SER A 223 19.85 25.43 16.37
C SER A 223 19.57 24.88 17.78
N PRO A 224 20.32 23.85 18.23
CA PRO A 224 20.08 23.13 19.46
C PRO A 224 20.77 23.80 20.66
N ALA A 225 20.01 24.05 21.73
CA ALA A 225 20.56 24.45 23.02
C ALA A 225 20.27 23.36 24.07
N GLU A 226 21.35 22.78 24.56
CA GLU A 226 21.65 22.43 25.96
C GLU A 226 20.50 21.99 26.86
N LEU A 227 20.48 20.69 27.23
CA LEU A 227 20.19 20.28 28.61
C LEU A 227 21.01 19.04 29.00
N SER A 228 21.83 19.23 30.03
CA SER A 228 22.64 18.24 30.74
C SER A 228 21.82 17.21 31.54
N PRO A 229 22.46 16.12 32.03
CA PRO A 229 21.79 14.93 32.52
C PRO A 229 21.50 14.98 34.03
N SER A 230 20.34 14.48 34.44
CA SER A 230 20.05 14.19 35.85
C SER A 230 19.70 12.72 36.04
N ASN A 231 20.63 12.03 36.69
CA ASN A 231 20.47 10.76 37.39
C ASN A 231 19.35 10.84 38.44
N ARG A 232 18.39 9.90 38.43
CA ARG A 232 17.75 9.40 39.65
C ARG A 232 17.23 7.97 39.45
N GLY A 233 17.44 7.14 40.47
CA GLY A 233 17.40 5.67 40.48
C GLY A 233 16.03 4.98 40.28
N PRO A 234 15.98 3.66 40.58
CA PRO A 234 14.97 2.75 40.04
C PRO A 234 13.68 2.78 40.86
N GLN A 235 12.53 2.77 40.17
CA GLN A 235 11.25 2.39 40.78
C GLN A 235 10.62 1.26 39.98
N ALA A 236 10.03 0.36 40.76
CA ALA A 236 9.50 -0.92 40.39
C ALA A 236 8.20 -0.81 39.57
N ALA A 237 7.97 -1.88 38.81
CA ALA A 237 6.70 -2.46 38.35
C ALA A 237 5.44 -1.60 38.41
N GLU A 238 4.81 -1.40 37.24
CA GLU A 238 3.38 -1.71 37.05
C GLU A 238 3.04 -1.74 35.55
N GLY A 239 2.23 -2.73 35.16
CA GLY A 239 1.87 -3.04 33.78
C GLY A 239 0.99 -1.97 33.14
N GLY A 240 1.32 -1.61 31.90
CA GLY A 240 0.49 -0.80 31.02
C GLY A 240 0.57 -1.31 29.59
N ALA A 241 -0.50 -1.94 29.12
CA ALA A 241 -0.70 -2.29 27.72
C ALA A 241 -0.90 -0.99 26.90
N GLY A 242 0.20 -0.43 26.40
CA GLY A 242 0.20 0.72 25.50
C GLY A 242 0.18 0.29 24.04
N ALA A 243 -0.95 0.47 23.38
CA ALA A 243 -1.08 0.30 21.94
C ALA A 243 -0.28 1.38 21.21
N ASN A 244 0.78 0.98 20.51
CA ASN A 244 1.56 1.84 19.64
C ASN A 244 0.71 2.28 18.44
N ARG A 245 0.50 3.60 18.34
CA ARG A 245 0.05 4.31 17.15
C ARG A 245 1.10 4.11 16.05
N LEU A 246 0.77 3.30 15.05
CA LEU A 246 1.47 3.24 13.77
C LEU A 246 1.10 4.49 12.97
N GLY A 247 2.12 5.26 12.61
CA GLY A 247 1.98 6.48 11.85
C GLY A 247 1.40 6.25 10.46
N ASP A 248 0.66 7.24 10.01
CA ASP A 248 0.09 7.39 8.68
C ASP A 248 1.21 7.39 7.62
N ASN A 249 1.55 6.21 7.12
CA ASN A 249 2.26 6.08 5.86
C ASN A 249 1.20 6.09 4.77
N GLU A 250 1.02 7.23 4.10
CA GLU A 250 0.30 7.37 2.83
C GLU A 250 0.89 6.39 1.80
N SER A 251 0.44 5.14 1.90
CA SER A 251 0.75 4.09 0.96
C SER A 251 -0.18 4.31 -0.22
N ILE A 252 0.30 5.06 -1.22
CA ILE A 252 -0.41 5.27 -2.48
C ILE A 252 -0.73 3.87 -3.03
N SER A 253 -2.02 3.53 -2.99
CA SER A 253 -2.52 2.19 -3.25
C SER A 253 -2.22 1.80 -4.69
N SER A 254 -1.50 0.71 -4.90
CA SER A 254 -1.28 0.14 -6.24
C SER A 254 -2.59 -0.36 -6.89
N ALA A 255 -3.72 -0.35 -6.17
CA ALA A 255 -5.02 -0.80 -6.63
C ALA A 255 -5.79 0.21 -7.51
N GLU A 256 -5.32 1.46 -7.65
CA GLU A 256 -5.85 2.39 -8.67
C GLU A 256 -5.28 2.10 -10.07
N LEU A 257 -4.27 1.25 -10.20
CA LEU A 257 -3.66 0.92 -11.50
C LEU A 257 -4.47 -0.18 -12.19
N ALA A 258 -5.06 0.14 -13.33
CA ALA A 258 -5.75 -0.81 -14.20
C ALA A 258 -4.88 -2.05 -14.46
N VAL A 259 -5.48 -3.24 -14.43
CA VAL A 259 -4.77 -4.48 -14.79
C VAL A 259 -4.21 -4.30 -16.21
N PRO A 260 -2.88 -4.30 -16.38
CA PRO A 260 -2.28 -3.97 -17.65
C PRO A 260 -2.75 -4.99 -18.68
N SER A 261 -3.17 -4.48 -19.84
CA SER A 261 -3.57 -5.34 -20.96
C SER A 261 -2.43 -6.32 -21.30
N VAL A 262 -2.73 -7.46 -21.93
CA VAL A 262 -1.68 -8.44 -22.34
C VAL A 262 -0.60 -7.76 -23.21
N ALA A 263 -0.99 -6.78 -24.03
CA ALA A 263 -0.08 -5.96 -24.82
C ALA A 263 0.83 -5.07 -23.96
N GLU A 264 0.29 -4.50 -22.87
CA GLU A 264 1.04 -3.70 -21.91
C GLU A 264 1.97 -4.56 -21.05
N ALA A 265 1.53 -5.74 -20.61
CA ALA A 265 2.38 -6.70 -19.91
C ALA A 265 3.55 -7.18 -20.77
N ALA A 266 3.35 -7.37 -22.08
CA ALA A 266 4.43 -7.67 -23.01
C ALA A 266 5.44 -6.50 -23.11
N ARG A 267 4.93 -5.27 -23.22
CA ARG A 267 5.76 -4.06 -23.25
C ARG A 267 6.58 -3.87 -21.97
N LEU A 268 5.99 -4.14 -20.80
CA LEU A 268 6.69 -4.10 -19.52
C LEU A 268 7.82 -5.14 -19.46
N ARG A 269 7.56 -6.37 -19.91
CA ARG A 269 8.60 -7.40 -20.01
C ARG A 269 9.71 -7.03 -20.97
N ASP A 270 9.40 -6.35 -22.08
CA ASP A 270 10.42 -5.85 -23.00
C ASP A 270 11.31 -4.79 -22.35
N LEU A 271 10.72 -3.86 -21.60
CA LEU A 271 11.46 -2.85 -20.84
C LEU A 271 12.34 -3.49 -19.76
N GLU A 272 11.82 -4.47 -19.02
CA GLU A 272 12.60 -5.22 -18.02
C GLU A 272 13.78 -5.97 -18.65
N ARG A 273 13.57 -6.59 -19.83
CA ARG A 273 14.65 -7.25 -20.58
C ARG A 273 15.73 -6.26 -20.99
N GLN A 274 15.34 -5.08 -21.48
CA GLN A 274 16.29 -4.03 -21.84
C GLN A 274 17.06 -3.50 -20.62
N ALA A 275 16.39 -3.29 -19.49
CA ALA A 275 17.03 -2.85 -18.25
C ALA A 275 18.06 -3.88 -17.76
N ARG A 276 17.67 -5.16 -17.73
CA ARG A 276 18.57 -6.27 -17.38
C ARG A 276 19.78 -6.33 -18.31
N GLN A 277 19.60 -6.13 -19.61
CA GLN A 277 20.71 -6.11 -20.57
C GLN A 277 21.69 -4.96 -20.29
N ARG A 278 21.20 -3.78 -19.91
CA ARG A 278 22.06 -2.64 -19.51
C ARG A 278 22.88 -2.97 -18.27
N GLU A 279 22.27 -3.56 -17.25
CA GLU A 279 23.00 -3.98 -16.04
C GLU A 279 24.10 -5.00 -16.36
N LEU A 280 23.79 -6.01 -17.17
CA LEU A 280 24.76 -7.03 -17.56
C LEU A 280 25.90 -6.46 -18.40
N SER A 281 25.64 -5.45 -19.24
CA SER A 281 26.69 -4.74 -19.97
C SER A 281 27.67 -4.01 -19.03
N ALA A 282 27.17 -3.42 -17.93
CA ALA A 282 28.01 -2.80 -16.92
C ALA A 282 28.86 -3.84 -16.16
N VAL A 283 28.29 -5.02 -15.86
CA VAL A 283 29.03 -6.14 -15.26
C VAL A 283 30.12 -6.64 -16.22
N PHE A 284 29.84 -6.72 -17.51
CA PHE A 284 30.81 -7.09 -18.53
C PHE A 284 31.99 -6.11 -18.57
N LEU A 285 31.73 -4.80 -18.55
CA LEU A 285 32.77 -3.77 -18.49
C LEU A 285 33.65 -3.86 -17.24
N ARG A 286 33.07 -4.19 -16.07
CA ARG A 286 33.86 -4.48 -14.86
C ARG A 286 34.76 -5.70 -15.03
N GLY A 287 34.31 -6.70 -15.79
CA GLY A 287 35.12 -7.85 -16.19
C GLY A 287 36.33 -7.45 -17.06
N GLU A 288 36.12 -6.55 -18.03
CA GLU A 288 37.19 -6.03 -18.89
C GLU A 288 38.20 -5.18 -18.09
N GLN A 289 37.72 -4.35 -17.16
CA GLN A 289 38.59 -3.59 -16.26
C GLN A 289 39.42 -4.52 -15.36
N ALA A 290 38.79 -5.51 -14.74
CA ALA A 290 39.49 -6.49 -13.91
C ALA A 290 40.55 -7.29 -14.72
N ARG A 291 40.28 -7.56 -16.00
CA ARG A 291 41.24 -8.19 -16.91
C ARG A 291 42.43 -7.27 -17.18
N ALA A 292 42.19 -5.99 -17.48
CA ALA A 292 43.24 -5.00 -17.73
C ALA A 292 44.15 -4.79 -16.50
N GLU A 293 43.59 -4.90 -15.30
CA GLU A 293 44.34 -4.85 -14.03
C GLU A 293 45.12 -6.16 -13.71
N GLY A 294 45.10 -7.16 -14.59
CA GLY A 294 45.76 -8.46 -14.37
C GLY A 294 45.05 -9.39 -13.39
N LYS A 295 43.83 -9.04 -12.95
CA LYS A 295 43.03 -9.83 -11.99
C LYS A 295 42.20 -10.89 -12.73
N HIS A 296 42.88 -11.84 -13.38
CA HIS A 296 42.23 -12.84 -14.24
C HIS A 296 41.14 -13.68 -13.54
N GLY A 297 41.31 -13.98 -12.24
CA GLY A 297 40.31 -14.70 -11.46
C GLY A 297 39.00 -13.92 -11.30
N ALA A 298 39.08 -12.63 -10.98
CA ALA A 298 37.92 -11.76 -10.83
C ALA A 298 37.21 -11.53 -12.18
N ALA A 299 37.98 -11.28 -13.25
CA ALA A 299 37.44 -11.17 -14.60
C ALA A 299 36.64 -12.42 -15.01
N ARG A 300 37.12 -13.62 -14.68
CA ARG A 300 36.41 -14.88 -14.94
C ARG A 300 35.04 -14.94 -14.26
N VAL A 301 34.95 -14.51 -13.01
CA VAL A 301 33.66 -14.50 -12.28
C VAL A 301 32.67 -13.56 -12.94
N TYR A 302 33.10 -12.35 -13.32
CA TYR A 302 32.24 -11.40 -14.02
C TYR A 302 31.75 -11.93 -15.36
N TYR A 303 32.64 -12.51 -16.18
CA TYR A 303 32.21 -13.09 -17.46
C TYR A 303 31.30 -14.32 -17.28
N GLN A 304 31.51 -15.15 -16.25
CA GLN A 304 30.59 -16.26 -15.94
C GLN A 304 29.19 -15.76 -15.56
N MET A 305 29.10 -14.69 -14.75
CA MET A 305 27.83 -14.07 -14.42
C MET A 305 27.10 -13.55 -15.67
N VAL A 306 27.82 -12.90 -16.58
CA VAL A 306 27.24 -12.40 -17.84
C VAL A 306 26.83 -13.54 -18.75
N ALA A 307 27.68 -14.56 -18.97
CA ALA A 307 27.36 -15.70 -19.82
C ALA A 307 26.14 -16.51 -19.32
N ALA A 308 25.94 -16.58 -18.00
CA ALA A 308 24.81 -17.27 -17.41
C ALA A 308 23.47 -16.51 -17.53
N LYS A 309 23.51 -15.17 -17.61
CA LYS A 309 22.31 -14.31 -17.49
C LYS A 309 21.97 -13.51 -18.74
N ALA A 310 22.95 -13.23 -19.60
CA ALA A 310 22.76 -12.45 -20.81
C ALA A 310 22.22 -13.31 -21.95
N GLU A 311 21.57 -12.67 -22.90
CA GLU A 311 21.11 -13.28 -24.15
C GLU A 311 21.76 -12.55 -25.35
N GLY A 312 21.84 -13.24 -26.50
CA GLY A 312 22.40 -12.71 -27.75
C GLY A 312 23.91 -12.44 -27.72
N ASP A 313 24.34 -11.42 -28.44
CA ASP A 313 25.74 -11.08 -28.68
C ASP A 313 26.57 -10.90 -27.39
N LEU A 314 25.96 -10.37 -26.33
CA LEU A 314 26.65 -10.13 -25.05
C LEU A 314 27.06 -11.45 -24.37
N LYS A 315 26.23 -12.49 -24.51
CA LYS A 315 26.53 -13.84 -24.00
C LYS A 315 27.70 -14.44 -24.79
N GLU A 316 27.64 -14.39 -26.11
CA GLU A 316 28.70 -14.92 -26.99
C GLU A 316 30.04 -14.21 -26.73
N ALA A 317 30.02 -12.89 -26.52
CA ALA A 317 31.20 -12.13 -26.14
C ALA A 317 31.78 -12.60 -24.80
N ALA A 318 30.94 -12.78 -23.77
CA ALA A 318 31.37 -13.28 -22.46
C ALA A 318 31.95 -14.70 -22.52
N GLU A 319 31.34 -15.60 -23.29
CA GLU A 319 31.83 -16.98 -23.49
C GLU A 319 33.18 -17.00 -24.22
N ARG A 320 33.35 -16.15 -25.24
CA ARG A 320 34.62 -15.99 -25.95
C ARG A 320 35.73 -15.51 -25.01
N ARG A 321 35.45 -14.51 -24.16
CA ARG A 321 36.40 -14.04 -23.14
C ARG A 321 36.76 -15.11 -22.13
N LEU A 322 35.79 -15.94 -21.73
CA LEU A 322 36.06 -17.08 -20.85
C LEU A 322 36.97 -18.12 -21.50
N ALA A 323 36.76 -18.41 -22.78
CA ALA A 323 37.60 -19.34 -23.53
C ALA A 323 39.06 -18.83 -23.62
N GLU A 324 39.27 -17.54 -23.93
CA GLU A 324 40.60 -16.90 -23.96
C GLU A 324 41.32 -17.03 -22.60
N LEU A 325 40.64 -16.71 -21.49
CA LEU A 325 41.20 -16.82 -20.14
C LEU A 325 41.51 -18.28 -19.76
N SER A 326 40.75 -19.25 -20.28
CA SER A 326 40.99 -20.67 -20.04
C SER A 326 42.25 -21.18 -20.75
N GLN A 327 42.51 -20.68 -21.97
CA GLN A 327 43.70 -21.05 -22.76
C GLN A 327 44.98 -20.45 -22.15
N ALA A 328 44.92 -19.20 -21.70
CA ALA A 328 46.06 -18.53 -21.05
C ALA A 328 46.52 -19.23 -19.75
N ARG A 329 45.69 -20.08 -19.15
CA ARG A 329 46.02 -20.83 -17.92
C ARG A 329 46.73 -22.16 -18.18
N ARG A 330 46.80 -22.65 -19.42
CA ARG A 330 47.57 -23.86 -19.74
C ARG A 330 49.03 -23.45 -20.00
N PRO A 331 49.97 -23.71 -19.07
CA PRO A 331 51.40 -23.51 -19.31
C PRO A 331 51.96 -24.53 -20.29
#